data_AF-A0A6L6YH22-F1
#
_entry.id   AF-A0A6L6YH22-F1
#
_cell.length_a   1.000
_cell.length_b   1.000
_cell.length_c   1.000
_cell.angle_alpha   90.00
_cell.angle_beta   90.00
_cell.angle_gamma   90.00
#
_symmetry.space_group_name_H-M   'P 1'
#
loop_
_entity.id
_entity.type
_entity.pdbx_description
1 polymer ?
#
loop_
_entity_poly.entity_id
_entity_poly.type
_entity_poly.pdbx_seq_one_letter_code
_entity_poly.pdbx_strand_id
1 'polypeptide(L)'
;MTDKKYIQRLKLVLKCGGEFAIDFNAEENGKINPQIEKFVQLFSDFDPEEDHSIVFGGERMIGVRISEIAAYEVLSLTFTPKKEKE
;
A
#
# COMPACT_ATOMS: atom_id res chain seq x y z
N MET A 1 5.53 13.89 -24.42
CA MET A 1 4.68 12.77 -23.97
C MET A 1 4.55 12.91 -22.47
N THR A 2 3.33 13.08 -21.97
CA THR A 2 3.10 13.33 -20.54
C THR A 2 3.11 11.98 -19.83
N ASP A 3 4.27 11.57 -19.33
CA ASP A 3 4.43 10.36 -18.50
C ASP A 3 3.58 10.50 -17.24
N LYS A 4 2.34 9.98 -17.30
CA LYS A 4 1.49 9.85 -16.12
C LYS A 4 2.04 8.70 -15.30
N LYS A 5 2.64 9.01 -14.15
CA LYS A 5 3.03 7.99 -13.18
C LYS A 5 1.87 7.70 -12.25
N TYR A 6 1.51 6.43 -12.10
CA TYR A 6 0.52 5.98 -11.14
C TYR A 6 1.24 5.39 -9.94
N ILE A 7 0.96 5.92 -8.76
CA ILE A 7 1.55 5.48 -7.50
C ILE A 7 0.41 5.06 -6.60
N GLN A 8 0.54 3.90 -5.95
CA GLN A 8 -0.37 3.45 -4.93
C GLN A 8 0.35 3.42 -3.59
N ARG A 9 -0.19 4.14 -2.63
CA ARG A 9 0.33 4.20 -1.28
C ARG A 9 -0.55 3.36 -0.35
N LEU A 10 0.04 2.35 0.26
CA LEU A 10 -0.55 1.62 1.37
C LEU A 10 -0.07 2.24 2.68
N LYS A 11 -0.97 2.85 3.44
CA LYS A 11 -0.71 3.31 4.80
C LYS A 11 -1.24 2.29 5.79
N LEU A 12 -0.38 1.85 6.71
CA LEU A 12 -0.74 0.95 7.80
C LEU A 12 -0.61 1.69 9.13
N VAL A 13 -1.61 1.55 9.98
CA VAL A 13 -1.65 2.07 11.35
C VAL A 13 -1.57 0.87 12.29
N LEU A 14 -0.57 0.85 13.15
CA LEU A 14 -0.33 -0.20 14.13
C LEU A 14 -1.09 0.08 15.43
N LYS A 15 -1.43 -0.98 16.16
CA LYS A 15 -2.05 -0.90 17.49
C LYS A 15 -1.17 -0.18 18.51
N CYS A 16 0.15 -0.20 18.33
CA CYS A 16 1.10 0.54 19.16
C CYS A 16 1.12 2.06 18.88
N GLY A 17 0.31 2.54 17.93
CA GLY A 17 0.24 3.96 17.51
C GLY A 17 1.26 4.35 16.44
N GLY A 18 2.12 3.43 16.01
CA GLY A 18 3.03 3.65 14.88
C GLY A 18 2.29 3.64 13.53
N GLU A 19 2.77 4.43 12.58
CA GLU A 19 2.26 4.40 11.20
C GLU A 19 3.40 4.27 10.19
N PHE A 20 3.13 3.59 9.09
CA PHE A 20 4.06 3.54 7.97
C PHE A 20 3.32 3.50 6.64
N ALA A 21 3.92 4.15 5.65
CA ALA A 21 3.44 4.16 4.28
C ALA A 21 4.42 3.40 3.38
N ILE A 22 3.86 2.64 2.44
CA ILE A 22 4.60 1.92 1.41
C ILE A 22 4.06 2.39 0.06
N ASP A 23 4.96 2.91 -0.77
CA ASP A 23 4.64 3.34 -2.12
C ASP A 23 4.96 2.22 -3.12
N PHE A 24 3.98 1.92 -3.95
CA PHE A 24 4.07 0.97 -5.05
C PHE A 24 3.88 1.71 -6.36
N ASN A 25 4.74 1.41 -7.34
CA ASN A 25 4.48 1.84 -8.71
C ASN A 25 3.35 0.99 -9.28
N ALA A 26 2.30 1.63 -9.78
CA ALA A 26 1.22 0.98 -10.50
C ALA A 26 1.47 1.12 -12.00
N GLU A 27 1.29 0.03 -12.73
CA GLU A 27 1.45 0.00 -14.20
C GLU A 27 0.36 0.84 -14.90
N GLU A 28 -0.84 0.90 -14.33
CA GLU A 28 -2.01 1.54 -14.94
C GLU A 28 -2.95 2.19 -13.91
N ASN A 29 -3.75 3.15 -14.36
CA ASN A 29 -4.77 3.78 -13.51
C ASN A 29 -5.89 2.78 -13.20
N GLY A 30 -6.13 2.49 -11.92
CA GLY A 30 -7.24 1.64 -11.49
C GLY A 30 -6.90 0.16 -11.26
N LYS A 31 -5.70 -0.29 -11.64
CA LYS A 31 -5.22 -1.64 -11.26
C LYS A 31 -4.56 -1.56 -9.88
N ILE A 32 -5.16 -2.22 -8.90
CA ILE A 32 -4.58 -2.31 -7.55
C ILE A 32 -3.34 -3.20 -7.61
N ASN A 33 -2.29 -2.81 -6.89
CA ASN A 33 -1.07 -3.60 -6.78
C ASN A 33 -1.43 -4.96 -6.13
N PRO A 34 -0.98 -6.09 -6.71
CA PRO A 34 -1.33 -7.41 -6.21
C PRO A 34 -0.89 -7.68 -4.77
N GLN A 35 0.12 -6.98 -4.25
CA GLN A 35 0.51 -7.08 -2.84
C GLN A 35 -0.51 -6.40 -1.92
N ILE A 36 -1.12 -5.30 -2.36
CA ILE A 36 -2.20 -4.63 -1.62
C ILE A 36 -3.45 -5.50 -1.63
N GLU A 37 -3.82 -6.09 -2.77
CA GLU A 37 -4.98 -7.00 -2.85
C GLU A 37 -4.81 -8.23 -1.94
N LYS A 38 -3.63 -8.88 -1.98
CA LYS A 38 -3.31 -9.99 -1.08
C LYS A 38 -3.40 -9.57 0.38
N PHE A 39 -2.92 -8.38 0.72
CA PHE A 39 -3.03 -7.85 2.07
C PHE A 39 -4.49 -7.64 2.49
N VAL A 40 -5.32 -7.03 1.65
CA VAL A 40 -6.74 -6.78 1.96
C VAL A 40 -7.49 -8.09 2.19
N GLN A 41 -7.21 -9.12 1.38
CA GLN A 41 -7.77 -10.46 1.57
C GLN A 41 -7.29 -11.07 2.89
N LEU A 42 -5.98 -11.08 3.14
CA LEU A 42 -5.40 -11.62 4.37
C LEU A 42 -5.89 -10.89 5.63
N PHE A 43 -6.12 -9.57 5.55
CA PHE A 43 -6.65 -8.78 6.66
C PHE A 43 -8.15 -9.03 6.89
N SER A 44 -8.91 -9.38 5.84
CA SER A 44 -10.35 -9.65 5.94
C SER A 44 -10.65 -11.07 6.45
N ASP A 45 -9.84 -12.05 6.03
CA ASP A 45 -9.88 -13.45 6.52
C ASP A 45 -8.95 -13.65 7.73
N PHE A 46 -8.47 -12.57 8.34
CA PHE A 46 -7.54 -12.66 9.46
C PHE A 46 -8.20 -13.31 10.68
N ASP A 47 -7.72 -14.50 11.02
CA ASP A 47 -8.02 -15.13 12.29
C ASP A 47 -6.93 -14.79 13.33
N PRO A 48 -7.29 -14.22 14.50
CA PRO A 48 -6.33 -13.82 15.51
C PRO A 48 -5.56 -14.98 16.17
N GLU A 49 -5.99 -16.23 15.96
CA GLU A 49 -5.29 -17.42 16.43
C GLU A 49 -4.14 -17.85 15.47
N GLU A 50 -4.12 -17.34 14.23
CA GLU A 50 -3.03 -17.59 13.27
C GLU A 50 -2.03 -16.41 13.24
N ASP A 51 -0.76 -16.67 13.60
CA ASP A 51 0.32 -15.67 13.52
C ASP A 51 0.72 -15.44 12.05
N HIS A 52 -0.07 -14.64 11.34
CA HIS A 52 0.19 -14.27 9.96
C HIS A 52 1.02 -13.00 9.86
N SER A 53 2.17 -13.11 9.18
CA SER A 53 3.02 -11.98 8.79
C SER A 53 3.01 -11.80 7.28
N ILE A 54 2.93 -10.55 6.83
CA ILE A 54 3.02 -10.18 5.42
C ILE A 54 4.26 -9.32 5.18
N VAL A 55 4.91 -9.55 4.04
CA VAL A 55 6.06 -8.77 3.59
C VAL A 55 5.68 -8.00 2.34
N PHE A 56 5.87 -6.68 2.39
CA PHE A 56 5.67 -5.78 1.26
C PHE A 56 7.00 -5.50 0.57
N GLY A 57 7.00 -5.59 -0.76
CA GLY A 57 8.16 -5.37 -1.63
C GLY A 57 8.01 -4.08 -2.42
N GLY A 58 8.08 -2.93 -1.72
CA GLY A 58 8.06 -1.61 -2.34
C GLY A 58 9.46 -1.02 -2.48
N GLU A 59 9.57 0.30 -2.28
CA GLU A 59 10.87 1.02 -2.23
C GLU A 59 11.82 0.47 -1.14
N ARG A 60 11.25 -0.13 -0.09
CA ARG A 60 11.93 -0.91 0.94
C ARG A 60 11.14 -2.17 1.29
N MET A 61 11.81 -3.22 1.74
CA MET A 61 11.15 -4.40 2.29
C MET A 61 10.63 -4.13 3.70
N ILE A 62 9.33 -4.32 3.93
CA ILE A 62 8.71 -4.16 5.24
C ILE A 62 7.92 -5.42 5.57
N GLY A 63 8.27 -6.08 6.68
CA GLY A 63 7.50 -7.17 7.27
C GLY A 63 6.64 -6.67 8.41
N VAL A 64 5.35 -7.02 8.42
CA VAL A 64 4.42 -6.67 9.50
C VAL A 64 3.56 -7.87 9.87
N ARG A 65 3.29 -8.03 11.17
CA ARG A 65 2.31 -8.99 11.67
C ARG A 65 0.92 -8.41 11.55
N ILE A 66 -0.01 -9.17 10.98
CA ILE A 66 -1.38 -8.70 10.75
C ILE A 66 -2.10 -8.42 12.07
N SER A 67 -1.81 -9.20 13.11
CA SER A 67 -2.31 -9.01 14.48
C SER A 67 -1.99 -7.64 15.08
N GLU A 68 -0.90 -6.99 14.63
CA GLU A 68 -0.46 -5.68 15.11
C GLU A 68 -1.09 -4.51 14.34
N ILE A 69 -1.79 -4.78 13.23
CA ILE A 69 -2.41 -3.74 12.40
C ILE A 69 -3.77 -3.37 13.01
N ALA A 70 -3.96 -2.08 13.28
CA ALA A 70 -5.20 -1.52 13.76
C ALA A 70 -6.11 -1.06 12.60
N ALA A 71 -5.51 -0.46 11.58
CA ALA A 71 -6.22 0.03 10.39
C ALA A 71 -5.27 0.11 9.19
N TYR A 72 -5.85 0.18 8.01
CA TYR A 72 -5.12 0.43 6.77
C TYR A 72 -5.87 1.42 5.88
N GLU A 73 -5.13 2.09 5.01
CA GLU A 73 -5.65 3.00 4.01
C GLU A 73 -4.91 2.80 2.69
N VAL A 74 -5.64 2.73 1.58
CA VAL A 74 -5.08 2.60 0.24
C VAL A 74 -5.37 3.87 -0.55
N LEU A 75 -4.32 4.59 -0.94
CA LEU A 75 -4.41 5.83 -1.70
C LEU A 75 -3.86 5.61 -3.11
N SER A 76 -4.67 5.90 -4.13
CA SER A 76 -4.22 5.91 -5.53
C SER A 76 -3.90 7.34 -5.97
N LEU A 77 -2.63 7.60 -6.24
CA LEU A 77 -2.10 8.90 -6.65
C LEU A 77 -1.77 8.88 -8.14
N THR A 78 -2.19 9.91 -8.87
CA THR A 78 -1.83 10.11 -10.27
C THR A 78 -0.96 11.33 -10.40
N PHE A 79 0.30 11.14 -10.76
CA PHE A 79 1.20 12.26 -11.02
C PHE A 79 0.92 12.81 -12.42
N THR A 80 0.37 14.02 -12.47
CA THR A 80 0.25 14.80 -13.71
C THR A 80 1.28 15.92 -13.64
N PRO A 81 2.35 15.88 -14.47
CA PRO A 81 3.31 16.96 -14.49
C PRO A 81 2.59 18.25 -14.89
N LYS A 82 2.76 19.30 -14.09
CA LYS A 82 2.25 20.63 -14.40
C LYS A 82 2.90 21.06 -15.71
N LYS A 83 2.11 21.39 -16.73
CA LYS A 83 2.63 22.18 -17.86
C LYS A 83 3.05 23.52 -17.26
N GLU A 84 4.36 23.72 -17.13
CA GLU A 84 4.91 25.06 -16.97
C GLU A 84 4.45 25.85 -18.20
N LYS A 85 3.65 26.90 -17.98
CA LYS A 85 3.30 27.82 -19.05
C LYS A 85 4.55 28.67 -19.29
N GLU A 86 5.17 28.47 -20.45
CA GLU A 86 6.11 29.42 -21.06
C GLU A 86 5.56 30.85 -21.09
#